data_AF-A0A4Y2GD84-F1
#
_entry.id   AF-A0A4Y2GD84-F1
#
_cell.length_a   1.000
_cell.length_b   1.000
_cell.length_c   1.000
_cell.angle_alpha   90.00
_cell.angle_beta   90.00
_cell.angle_gamma   90.00
#
_symmetry.space_group_name_H-M   'P 1'
#
loop_
_entity.id
_entity.type
_entity.pdbx_description
1 polymer ?
#
loop_
_entity_poly.entity_id
_entity_poly.type
_entity_poly.pdbx_seq_one_letter_code
_entity_poly.pdbx_strand_id
1 'polypeptide(L)'
;MVKNFKKNFEKSVDEDHYLMMLVLRTTPLENGYSPAELLMGRKLRTSLSMTKKSLMPKIPEAEDIRRKELKYGVNQKKYYDKHHRVKDLQELEPGQVVWITDQRSYGRIKAKHAAARSYLVETPRGINCFHLHPSSGQLEYDQDDMRELPDFPKDSTCLTFR
;
A
#
# COMPACT_ATOMS: atom_id res chain seq x y z
N MET A 1 7.41 -2.88 -13.47
CA MET A 1 8.81 -3.36 -13.47
C MET A 1 9.03 -4.51 -12.47
N VAL A 2 8.81 -4.31 -11.16
CA VAL A 2 9.12 -5.31 -10.10
C VAL A 2 8.42 -6.66 -10.28
N LYS A 3 7.16 -6.68 -10.70
CA LYS A 3 6.41 -7.93 -10.97
C LYS A 3 7.02 -8.78 -12.09
N ASN A 4 7.52 -8.14 -13.14
CA ASN A 4 8.19 -8.82 -14.25
C ASN A 4 9.59 -9.28 -13.86
N PHE A 5 10.30 -8.47 -13.06
CA PHE A 5 11.59 -8.82 -12.50
C PHE A 5 11.50 -10.09 -11.64
N LYS A 6 10.57 -10.15 -10.67
CA LYS A 6 10.42 -11.32 -9.79
C LYS A 6 10.17 -12.60 -10.59
N LYS A 7 9.26 -12.55 -11.56
CA LYS A 7 8.96 -13.68 -12.45
C LYS A 7 10.16 -14.13 -13.28
N ASN A 8 11.01 -13.21 -13.72
CA ASN A 8 12.21 -13.54 -14.49
C ASN A 8 13.36 -14.00 -13.60
N PHE A 9 13.46 -13.48 -12.37
CA PHE A 9 14.45 -13.86 -11.38
C PHE A 9 14.25 -15.29 -10.89
N GLU A 10 13.00 -15.70 -10.65
CA GLU A 10 12.64 -17.08 -10.32
C GLU A 10 12.99 -18.07 -11.44
N LYS A 11 13.01 -17.62 -12.70
CA LYS A 11 13.40 -18.43 -13.86
C LYS A 11 14.91 -18.46 -14.10
N SER A 12 15.61 -17.40 -13.71
CA SER A 12 17.07 -17.29 -13.83
C SER A 12 17.80 -17.88 -12.62
N VAL A 13 17.13 -18.65 -11.75
CA VAL A 13 17.79 -19.39 -10.65
C VAL A 13 18.79 -20.40 -11.21
N ASP A 14 18.49 -20.96 -12.38
CA ASP A 14 19.39 -21.88 -13.12
C ASP A 14 20.36 -21.14 -14.08
N GLU A 15 20.18 -19.82 -14.27
CA GLU A 15 21.07 -18.94 -15.05
C GLU A 15 21.92 -18.02 -14.13
N ASP A 16 22.76 -17.16 -14.71
CA ASP A 16 23.58 -16.20 -13.99
C ASP A 16 22.72 -15.08 -13.34
N HIS A 17 22.39 -15.27 -12.06
CA HIS A 17 21.67 -14.31 -11.21
C HIS A 17 22.27 -12.90 -11.21
N TYR A 18 23.59 -12.76 -11.43
CA TYR A 18 24.26 -11.46 -11.44
C TYR A 18 23.87 -10.63 -12.67
N LEU A 19 23.60 -11.27 -13.80
CA LEU A 19 23.14 -10.59 -15.00
C LEU A 19 21.74 -9.97 -14.78
N MET A 20 20.86 -10.70 -14.11
CA MET A 20 19.52 -10.21 -13.76
C MET A 20 19.58 -9.01 -12.79
N MET A 21 20.46 -9.08 -11.78
CA MET A 21 20.74 -7.94 -10.88
C MET A 21 21.27 -6.73 -11.64
N LEU A 22 22.16 -6.93 -12.61
CA LEU A 22 22.67 -5.85 -13.46
C LEU A 22 21.54 -5.20 -14.25
N VAL A 23 20.67 -5.99 -14.90
CA VAL A 23 19.52 -5.48 -15.66
C VAL A 23 18.62 -4.63 -14.78
N LEU A 24 18.25 -5.11 -13.59
CA LEU A 24 17.43 -4.34 -12.64
C LEU A 24 18.05 -2.97 -12.32
N ARG A 25 19.36 -2.96 -12.06
CA ARG A 25 20.10 -1.74 -11.70
C ARG A 25 20.24 -0.74 -12.85
N THR A 26 20.24 -1.22 -14.09
CA THR A 26 20.44 -0.38 -15.29
C THR A 26 19.16 -0.04 -16.06
N THR A 27 18.02 -0.64 -15.69
CA THR A 27 16.74 -0.36 -16.36
C THR A 27 16.21 1.00 -15.90
N PRO A 28 15.91 1.94 -16.82
CA PRO A 28 15.39 3.24 -16.44
C PRO A 28 13.97 3.10 -15.85
N LEU A 29 13.70 3.83 -14.77
CA LEU A 29 12.35 4.03 -14.26
C LEU A 29 11.60 5.05 -15.13
N GLU A 30 10.32 5.26 -14.81
CA GLU A 30 9.44 6.24 -15.46
C GLU A 30 9.95 7.69 -15.32
N ASN A 31 10.83 7.95 -14.35
CA ASN A 31 11.52 9.24 -14.19
C ASN A 31 12.66 9.45 -15.21
N GLY A 32 13.03 8.41 -15.97
CA GLY A 32 14.10 8.39 -16.98
C GLY A 32 15.48 8.00 -16.46
N TYR A 33 15.62 7.74 -15.15
CA TYR A 33 16.87 7.33 -14.50
C TYR A 33 16.79 5.89 -14.04
N SER A 34 17.90 5.17 -14.09
CA SER A 34 18.02 3.81 -13.54
C SER A 34 18.38 3.83 -12.04
N PRO A 35 18.11 2.76 -11.28
CA PRO A 35 18.47 2.70 -9.87
C PRO A 35 19.97 2.96 -9.61
N ALA A 36 20.84 2.47 -10.49
CA ALA A 36 22.28 2.70 -10.40
C ALA A 36 22.64 4.19 -10.57
N GLU A 37 21.96 4.91 -11.46
CA GLU A 37 22.18 6.34 -11.66
C GLU A 37 21.71 7.15 -10.45
N LEU A 38 20.57 6.78 -9.86
CA LEU A 38 20.05 7.45 -8.66
C LEU A 38 20.95 7.22 -7.44
N LEU A 39 21.50 6.01 -7.30
CA LEU A 39 22.34 5.64 -6.15
C LEU A 39 23.80 6.10 -6.29
N MET A 40 24.39 5.93 -7.48
CA MET A 40 25.83 6.13 -7.72
C MET A 40 26.14 7.34 -8.61
N GLY A 41 25.13 8.05 -9.12
CA GLY A 41 25.32 9.20 -10.02
C GLY A 41 25.98 8.85 -11.35
N ARG A 42 25.93 7.58 -11.79
CA ARG A 42 26.54 7.12 -13.05
C ARG A 42 25.84 5.90 -13.63
N LYS A 43 25.96 5.72 -14.94
CA LYS A 43 25.53 4.49 -15.61
C LYS A 43 26.57 3.37 -15.43
N LEU A 44 26.08 2.16 -15.14
CA LEU A 44 26.93 0.96 -15.15
C LEU A 44 27.17 0.49 -16.58
N ARG A 45 28.27 -0.25 -16.78
CA ARG A 45 28.56 -0.91 -18.05
C ARG A 45 27.64 -2.14 -18.19
N THR A 46 26.97 -2.25 -19.32
CA THR A 46 26.13 -3.41 -19.66
C THR A 46 26.72 -4.18 -20.84
N SER A 47 26.10 -5.30 -21.21
CA SER A 47 26.48 -6.09 -22.40
C SER A 47 26.21 -5.36 -23.73
N LEU A 48 25.43 -4.28 -23.70
CA LEU A 48 25.17 -3.44 -24.86
C LEU A 48 26.33 -2.46 -25.09
N SER A 49 26.60 -2.13 -26.35
CA SER A 49 27.62 -1.14 -26.70
C SER A 49 27.20 0.24 -26.18
N MET A 50 28.05 0.83 -25.33
CA MET A 50 27.82 2.15 -24.73
C MET A 50 28.93 3.12 -25.09
N THR A 51 28.57 4.36 -25.40
CA THR A 51 29.54 5.43 -25.63
C THR A 51 30.25 5.78 -24.31
N LYS A 52 31.59 5.95 -24.36
CA LYS A 52 32.41 6.32 -23.18
C LYS A 52 31.88 7.56 -22.44
N LYS A 53 31.33 8.54 -23.17
CA LYS A 53 30.71 9.75 -22.61
C LYS A 53 29.50 9.47 -21.72
N SER A 54 28.70 8.44 -22.04
CA SER A 54 27.51 8.05 -21.28
C SER A 54 27.84 7.39 -19.93
N LEU A 55 29.06 6.87 -19.79
CA LEU A 55 29.56 6.24 -18.55
C LEU A 55 30.18 7.25 -17.58
N MET A 56 30.36 8.51 -18.00
CA MET A 56 30.85 9.55 -17.10
C MET A 56 29.79 9.85 -16.03
N PRO A 57 30.21 10.02 -14.76
CA PRO A 57 29.28 10.33 -13.70
C PRO A 57 28.58 11.66 -13.97
N LYS A 58 27.27 11.65 -13.84
CA LYS A 58 26.41 12.83 -13.89
C LYS A 58 25.43 12.71 -12.74
N ILE A 59 25.59 13.59 -11.76
CA ILE A 59 24.69 13.68 -10.62
C ILE A 59 23.38 14.28 -11.14
N PRO A 60 22.25 13.56 -11.05
CA PRO A 60 20.95 14.12 -11.39
C PRO A 60 20.57 15.24 -10.44
N GLU A 61 19.86 16.25 -10.94
CA GLU A 61 19.28 17.29 -10.08
C GLU A 61 18.13 16.70 -9.25
N ALA A 62 18.23 16.80 -7.92
CA ALA A 62 17.30 16.16 -6.99
C ALA A 62 15.87 16.71 -7.13
N GLU A 63 15.73 18.02 -7.37
CA GLU A 63 14.43 18.67 -7.55
C GLU A 63 13.72 18.21 -8.82
N ASP A 64 14.46 17.98 -9.91
CA ASP A 64 13.90 17.41 -11.15
C ASP A 64 13.33 16.01 -10.94
N ILE A 65 14.08 15.16 -10.24
CA ILE A 65 13.62 13.81 -9.90
C ILE A 65 12.37 13.90 -9.04
N ARG A 66 12.39 14.74 -8.00
CA ARG A 66 11.25 14.91 -7.09
C ARG A 66 10.00 15.37 -7.82
N ARG A 67 10.12 16.33 -8.74
CA ARG A 67 9.01 16.79 -9.60
C ARG A 67 8.44 15.68 -10.48
N LYS A 68 9.31 14.89 -11.12
CA LYS A 68 8.89 13.78 -11.98
C LYS A 68 8.19 12.67 -11.18
N GLU A 69 8.76 12.26 -10.05
CA GLU A 69 8.18 11.25 -9.16
C GLU A 69 6.82 11.69 -8.63
N LEU A 70 6.69 12.95 -8.20
CA LEU A 70 5.40 13.49 -7.75
C LEU A 70 4.36 13.43 -8.85
N LYS A 71 4.69 13.89 -10.06
CA LYS A 71 3.80 13.83 -11.23
C LYS A 71 3.40 12.39 -11.55
N TYR A 72 4.36 11.45 -11.49
CA TYR A 72 4.11 10.05 -11.73
C TYR A 72 3.19 9.43 -10.66
N GLY A 73 3.41 9.72 -9.38
CA GLY A 73 2.55 9.27 -8.28
C GLY A 73 1.11 9.79 -8.40
N VAL A 74 0.93 11.08 -8.72
CA VAL A 74 -0.40 11.67 -8.95
C VAL A 74 -1.12 10.99 -10.12
N ASN A 75 -0.40 10.74 -11.22
CA ASN A 75 -0.96 10.04 -12.37
C ASN A 75 -1.31 8.59 -12.05
N GLN A 76 -0.45 7.86 -11.35
CA GLN A 76 -0.74 6.50 -10.89
C GLN A 76 -2.03 6.46 -10.08
N LYS A 77 -2.18 7.37 -9.10
CA LYS A 77 -3.41 7.50 -8.31
C LYS A 77 -4.61 7.75 -9.22
N LYS A 78 -4.54 8.74 -10.10
CA LYS A 78 -5.63 9.09 -11.02
C LYS A 78 -6.05 7.92 -11.90
N TYR A 79 -5.11 7.19 -12.49
CA TYR A 79 -5.41 6.04 -13.36
C TYR A 79 -5.97 4.88 -12.57
N TYR A 80 -5.44 4.61 -11.37
CA TYR A 80 -5.97 3.61 -10.47
C TYR A 80 -7.42 3.92 -10.08
N ASP A 81 -7.68 5.15 -9.62
CA ASP A 81 -8.99 5.61 -9.19
C ASP A 81 -10.02 5.52 -10.32
N LYS A 82 -9.62 5.94 -11.54
CA LYS A 82 -10.47 5.83 -12.74
C LYS A 82 -10.76 4.38 -13.10
N HIS A 83 -9.75 3.52 -13.13
CA HIS A 83 -9.88 2.12 -13.54
C HIS A 83 -10.75 1.32 -12.55
N HIS A 84 -10.61 1.58 -11.26
CA HIS A 84 -11.31 0.87 -10.20
C HIS A 84 -12.61 1.57 -9.77
N ARG A 85 -12.99 2.66 -10.46
CA ARG A 85 -14.16 3.49 -10.13
C ARG A 85 -14.21 3.82 -8.64
N VAL A 86 -13.07 4.23 -8.09
CA VAL A 86 -12.95 4.54 -6.66
C VAL A 86 -13.95 5.63 -6.32
N LYS A 87 -14.72 5.39 -5.26
CA LYS A 87 -15.67 6.34 -4.69
C LYS A 87 -15.22 6.67 -3.28
N ASP A 88 -15.50 7.89 -2.86
CA ASP A 88 -15.41 8.26 -1.45
C ASP A 88 -16.57 7.58 -0.73
N LEU A 89 -16.23 6.65 0.16
CA LEU A 89 -17.19 5.92 0.99
C LEU A 89 -17.42 6.70 2.27
N GLN A 90 -18.66 6.65 2.77
CA GLN A 90 -18.99 7.21 4.06
C GLN A 90 -18.15 6.55 5.15
N GLU A 91 -17.57 7.36 6.03
CA GLU A 91 -16.78 6.86 7.14
C GLU A 91 -17.67 6.11 8.13
N LEU A 92 -17.07 5.15 8.84
CA LEU A 92 -17.79 4.36 9.82
C LEU A 92 -17.82 5.12 11.15
N GLU A 93 -18.99 5.16 11.77
CA GLU A 93 -19.23 5.91 12.99
C GLU A 93 -18.86 5.08 14.23
N PRO A 94 -18.37 5.74 15.30
CA PRO A 94 -18.22 5.09 16.60
C PRO A 94 -19.54 4.43 17.05
N GLY A 95 -19.44 3.21 17.56
CA GLY A 95 -20.57 2.39 18.00
C GLY A 95 -21.12 1.44 16.94
N GLN A 96 -20.77 1.61 15.66
CA GLN A 96 -21.21 0.67 14.61
C GLN A 96 -20.57 -0.71 14.79
N VAL A 97 -21.39 -1.75 14.63
CA VAL A 97 -20.92 -3.14 14.58
C VAL A 97 -20.51 -3.45 13.14
N VAL A 98 -19.32 -4.01 13.00
CA VAL A 98 -18.69 -4.27 11.71
C VAL A 98 -18.19 -5.71 11.67
N TRP A 99 -18.25 -6.30 10.49
CA TRP A 99 -17.66 -7.61 10.24
C TRP A 99 -16.17 -7.48 9.91
N ILE A 100 -15.32 -8.10 10.71
CA ILE A 100 -13.87 -8.17 10.48
C ILE A 100 -13.61 -9.43 9.65
N THR A 101 -13.26 -9.26 8.37
CA THR A 101 -13.03 -10.38 7.44
C THR A 101 -11.84 -11.26 7.82
N ASP A 102 -10.77 -10.66 8.34
CA ASP A 102 -9.54 -11.36 8.73
C ASP A 102 -9.78 -12.33 9.90
N GLN A 103 -10.54 -11.87 10.91
CA GLN A 103 -10.87 -12.67 12.10
C GLN A 103 -12.17 -13.48 11.94
N ARG A 104 -12.93 -13.25 10.86
CA ARG A 104 -14.27 -13.80 10.64
C ARG A 104 -15.15 -13.63 11.88
N SER A 105 -15.16 -12.43 12.44
CA SER A 105 -15.89 -12.10 13.66
C SER A 105 -16.43 -10.68 13.62
N TYR A 106 -17.49 -10.44 14.38
CA TYR A 106 -18.00 -9.11 14.61
C TYR A 106 -17.11 -8.32 15.58
N GLY A 107 -17.03 -7.01 15.36
CA GLY A 107 -16.38 -6.05 16.24
C GLY A 107 -17.17 -4.74 16.29
N ARG A 108 -17.00 -3.96 17.35
CA ARG A 108 -17.65 -2.65 17.49
C ARG A 108 -16.63 -1.53 17.33
N ILE A 109 -16.93 -0.54 16.49
CA ILE A 109 -16.02 0.60 16.29
C ILE A 109 -16.00 1.45 17.55
N LYS A 110 -14.82 1.70 18.09
CA LYS A 110 -14.62 2.62 19.22
C LYS A 110 -14.27 4.03 18.75
N ALA A 111 -13.38 4.13 17.77
CA ALA A 111 -12.95 5.41 17.22
C ALA A 111 -12.26 5.25 15.86
N LYS A 112 -12.18 6.35 15.11
CA LYS A 112 -11.35 6.45 13.91
C LYS A 112 -9.87 6.58 14.28
N HIS A 113 -8.99 5.94 13.51
CA HIS A 113 -7.55 6.04 13.68
C HIS A 113 -6.95 7.16 12.79
N ALA A 114 -5.74 7.63 13.10
CA ALA A 114 -5.07 8.69 12.34
C ALA A 114 -4.71 8.27 10.89
N ALA A 115 -4.51 6.97 10.67
CA ALA A 115 -4.26 6.43 9.34
C ALA A 115 -5.56 6.27 8.54
N ALA A 116 -5.51 6.52 7.23
CA ALA A 116 -6.69 6.42 6.36
C ALA A 116 -7.35 5.03 6.45
N ARG A 117 -8.70 5.02 6.47
CA ARG A 117 -9.55 3.81 6.50
C ARG A 117 -9.24 2.83 7.66
N SER A 118 -8.58 3.32 8.69
CA SER A 118 -8.18 2.53 9.85
C SER A 118 -9.04 2.92 11.04
N TYR A 119 -9.53 1.93 11.78
CA TYR A 119 -10.43 2.12 12.91
C TYR A 119 -9.96 1.30 14.11
N LEU A 120 -10.16 1.83 15.30
CA LEU A 120 -10.03 1.10 16.55
C LEU A 120 -11.31 0.32 16.77
N VAL A 121 -11.22 -1.00 16.76
CA VAL A 121 -12.37 -1.90 16.90
C VAL A 121 -12.23 -2.71 18.16
N GLU A 122 -13.30 -2.72 18.95
CA GLU A 122 -13.47 -3.54 20.13
C GLU A 122 -13.94 -4.94 19.72
N THR A 123 -13.19 -5.95 20.13
CA THR A 123 -13.47 -7.37 19.95
C THR A 123 -13.42 -8.05 21.33
N PRO A 124 -13.92 -9.29 21.48
CA PRO A 124 -13.82 -10.02 22.75
C PRO A 124 -12.38 -10.21 23.25
N ARG A 125 -11.39 -10.12 22.35
CA ARG A 125 -9.95 -10.25 22.68
C ARG A 125 -9.31 -8.92 23.07
N GLY A 126 -10.01 -7.80 22.94
CA GLY A 126 -9.51 -6.46 23.20
C GLY A 126 -9.70 -5.51 22.02
N ILE A 127 -9.03 -4.36 22.10
CA ILE A 127 -9.13 -3.28 21.12
C ILE A 127 -7.92 -3.33 20.19
N ASN A 128 -8.15 -3.47 18.89
CA ASN A 128 -7.10 -3.49 17.88
C ASN A 128 -7.42 -2.53 16.73
N CYS A 129 -6.39 -2.12 15.98
CA CYS A 129 -6.55 -1.29 14.80
C CYS A 129 -6.76 -2.16 13.56
N PHE A 130 -7.87 -1.96 12.84
CA PHE A 130 -8.19 -2.68 11.62
C PHE A 130 -8.38 -1.73 10.43
N HIS A 131 -7.95 -2.18 9.25
CA HIS A 131 -8.25 -1.50 7.99
C HIS A 131 -9.61 -1.98 7.49
N LEU A 132 -10.63 -1.12 7.56
CA LEU A 132 -12.00 -1.47 7.20
C LEU A 132 -12.44 -0.70 5.96
N HIS A 133 -13.14 -1.40 5.07
CA HIS A 133 -13.85 -0.80 3.95
C HIS A 133 -15.34 -0.76 4.26
N PRO A 134 -15.97 0.44 4.32
CA PRO A 134 -17.41 0.54 4.46
C PRO A 134 -18.11 -0.18 3.30
N SER A 135 -19.00 -1.12 3.61
CA SER A 135 -19.89 -1.71 2.60
C SER A 135 -21.07 -0.76 2.37
N SER A 136 -21.47 -0.57 1.12
CA SER A 136 -22.62 0.26 0.76
C SER A 136 -23.98 -0.36 1.10
N GLY A 137 -24.01 -1.65 1.44
CA GLY A 137 -25.18 -2.28 2.06
C GLY A 137 -25.13 -2.05 3.56
N GLN A 138 -26.20 -1.45 4.11
CA GLN A 138 -26.51 -1.65 5.52
C GLN A 138 -26.64 -3.16 5.70
N LEU A 139 -25.90 -3.75 6.64
CA LEU A 139 -26.22 -5.10 7.10
C LEU A 139 -27.61 -4.95 7.73
N GLU A 140 -28.66 -5.32 6.99
CA GLU A 140 -29.98 -5.54 7.58
C GLU A 140 -29.78 -6.74 8.51
N TYR A 141 -29.71 -6.45 9.81
CA TYR A 141 -29.64 -7.48 10.82
C TYR A 141 -31.01 -8.15 10.88
N ASP A 142 -31.11 -9.39 10.41
CA ASP A 142 -32.24 -10.23 10.78
C ASP A 142 -32.24 -10.37 12.31
N GLN A 143 -33.42 -10.36 12.93
CA GLN A 143 -33.56 -10.43 14.41
C GLN A 143 -32.93 -11.71 14.99
N ASP A 144 -32.65 -12.69 14.14
CA ASP A 144 -31.98 -13.94 14.48
C ASP A 144 -30.45 -13.79 14.59
N ASP A 145 -29.81 -12.93 13.78
CA ASP A 145 -28.36 -12.67 13.80
C ASP A 145 -27.92 -11.85 15.02
N MET A 146 -28.83 -11.06 15.60
CA MET A 146 -28.59 -10.33 16.85
C MET A 146 -28.36 -11.26 18.05
N ARG A 147 -28.74 -12.54 17.93
CA ARG A 147 -28.51 -13.56 18.96
C ARG A 147 -27.11 -14.18 18.91
N GLU A 148 -26.39 -14.04 17.79
CA GLU A 148 -25.03 -14.57 17.58
C GLU A 148 -23.92 -13.51 17.70
N LEU A 149 -24.28 -12.25 17.97
CA LEU A 149 -23.28 -11.22 18.23
C LEU A 149 -22.48 -11.57 19.49
N PRO A 150 -21.14 -11.47 19.45
CA PRO A 150 -20.34 -11.66 20.64
C PRO A 150 -20.77 -10.64 21.69
N ASP A 151 -20.91 -11.10 22.94
CA ASP A 151 -21.34 -10.25 24.05
C ASP A 151 -20.24 -9.20 24.30
N PHE A 152 -20.40 -8.03 23.67
CA PHE A 152 -19.45 -6.94 23.84
C PHE A 152 -19.57 -6.45 25.28
N PRO A 153 -18.45 -6.25 26.00
CA PRO A 153 -18.50 -5.76 27.37
C PRO A 153 -19.32 -4.46 27.41
N LYS A 154 -20.45 -4.51 28.13
CA LYS A 154 -21.31 -3.34 28.34
C LYS A 154 -20.55 -2.36 29.23
N ASP A 155 -20.22 -1.22 28.63
CA ASP A 155 -19.76 0.00 29.29
C ASP A 155 -18.54 -0.15 30.21
N SER A 156 -17.34 -0.23 29.63
CA SER A 156 -16.20 0.42 30.27
C SER A 156 -16.36 1.93 30.09
N THR A 157 -17.11 2.54 31.00
CA THR A 157 -17.15 3.99 31.19
C THR A 157 -15.73 4.53 31.14
N CYS A 158 -15.46 5.45 30.21
CA CYS A 158 -14.19 6.14 30.14
C CYS A 158 -13.97 6.87 31.48
N LEU A 159 -13.05 6.35 32.30
CA LEU A 159 -12.45 7.13 33.36
C LEU A 159 -11.79 8.34 32.70
N THR A 160 -12.36 9.52 32.95
CA THR A 160 -11.77 10.79 32.60
C THR A 160 -10.47 10.94 33.41
N PHE A 161 -9.33 10.86 32.73
CA PHE A 161 -8.06 11.27 33.34
C PHE A 161 -8.08 12.79 33.48
N ARG A 162 -8.05 13.25 34.74
CA ARG A 162 -7.84 14.64 35.15
C ARG A 162 -6.35 14.98 35.09
#